data_AF-A0A3A6JN38-F1
#
_entry.id   AF-A0A3A6JN38-F1
#
_cell.length_a   1.000
_cell.length_b   1.000
_cell.length_c   1.000
_cell.angle_alpha   90.00
_cell.angle_beta   90.00
_cell.angle_gamma   90.00
#
_symmetry.space_group_name_H-M   'P 1'
#
loop_
_entity.id
_entity.type
_entity.pdbx_description
1 polymer ?
#
loop_
_entity_poly.entity_id
_entity_poly.type
_entity_poly.pdbx_seq_one_letter_code
_entity_poly.pdbx_strand_id
1 'polypeptide(L)' 'MMMLVGCVVLCSCGNYKMFDTTFTYSWAQIKLPDGTIIEGKVDNWNDCEGDQLRITIDGTTYLVHAANAIMKT' A
#
# COMPACT_ATOMS: atom_id res chain seq x y z
N MET A 1 37.62 -19.05 9.42
CA MET A 1 36.43 -18.88 8.57
C MET A 1 35.32 -18.25 9.42
N MET A 2 35.48 -17.00 9.83
CA MET A 2 34.55 -16.29 10.72
C MET A 2 34.47 -14.84 10.25
N MET A 3 33.96 -14.63 9.04
CA MET A 3 33.75 -13.31 8.48
C MET A 3 32.81 -13.43 7.28
N LEU A 4 31.49 -13.44 7.51
CA LEU A 4 30.50 -12.90 6.55
C LEU A 4 29.01 -12.94 6.99
N VAL A 5 28.68 -13.03 8.28
CA VAL A 5 27.26 -13.13 8.72
C VAL A 5 26.82 -11.92 9.56
N GLY A 6 27.54 -10.79 9.45
CA GLY A 6 27.28 -9.60 10.30
C GLY A 6 26.76 -8.36 9.57
N CYS A 7 26.94 -8.25 8.25
CA CYS A 7 26.70 -7.00 7.53
C CYS A 7 25.42 -6.95 6.68
N VAL A 8 24.63 -8.03 6.60
CA VAL A 8 23.39 -8.03 5.79
C VAL A 8 22.16 -7.63 6.61
N VAL A 9 22.30 -7.42 7.92
CA VAL A 9 21.17 -7.13 8.84
C VAL A 9 20.96 -5.62 9.09
N LEU A 10 21.77 -4.74 8.47
CA LEU A 10 21.72 -3.29 8.72
C LEU A 10 21.28 -2.45 7.49
N CYS A 11 20.83 -3.10 6.42
CA CYS A 11 20.20 -2.43 5.27
C CYS A 11 18.69 -2.74 5.16
N SER A 12 18.04 -3.18 6.24
CA SER A 12 16.58 -3.24 6.32
C SER A 12 15.98 -1.87 6.67
N CYS A 13 16.27 -0.85 5.85
CA CYS A 13 15.44 0.35 5.78
C CYS A 13 14.21 0.02 4.93
N GLY A 14 13.27 -0.71 5.52
CA GLY A 14 12.01 -1.05 4.89
C GLY A 14 11.15 -1.80 5.88
N ASN A 15 9.99 -1.25 6.21
CA ASN A 15 8.99 -1.93 7.04
C ASN A 15 8.56 -3.22 6.34
N TYR A 16 9.23 -4.33 6.61
CA TYR A 16 8.81 -5.65 6.16
C TYR A 16 7.77 -6.18 7.14
N LYS A 17 6.50 -5.78 6.97
CA LYS A 17 5.40 -6.51 7.59
C LYS A 17 5.12 -7.75 6.74
N MET A 18 5.83 -8.84 7.02
CA MET A 18 5.77 -10.10 6.26
C MET A 18 4.52 -10.95 6.54
N PHE A 19 3.54 -10.47 7.30
CA PHE A 19 2.31 -11.20 7.61
C PHE A 19 1.14 -10.25 7.94
N ASP A 20 1.02 -9.11 7.28
CA ASP A 20 -0.29 -8.44 7.28
C ASP A 20 -1.19 -9.22 6.34
N THR A 21 -2.36 -9.62 6.84
CA THR A 21 -3.36 -10.37 6.08
C THR A 21 -3.86 -9.43 4.97
N THR A 22 -3.14 -9.39 3.85
CA THR A 22 -3.47 -8.51 2.74
C THR A 22 -4.74 -9.07 2.13
N PHE A 23 -5.89 -8.57 2.58
CA PHE A 23 -7.15 -8.78 1.88
C PHE A 23 -6.87 -8.44 0.41
N THR A 24 -6.96 -9.44 -0.46
CA THR A 24 -6.64 -9.29 -1.88
C THR A 24 -7.77 -8.53 -2.55
N TYR A 25 -7.77 -7.21 -2.43
CA TYR A 25 -8.66 -6.35 -3.19
C TYR A 25 -8.13 -6.24 -4.62
N SER A 26 -8.97 -6.60 -5.60
CA SER A 26 -8.62 -6.56 -7.02
C SER A 26 -9.00 -5.23 -7.69
N TRP A 27 -9.86 -4.44 -7.03
CA TRP A 27 -10.40 -3.20 -7.56
C TRP A 27 -10.57 -2.15 -6.45
N ALA A 28 -10.38 -0.87 -6.81
CA ALA A 28 -10.63 0.25 -5.93
C ALA A 28 -11.25 1.45 -6.66
N GLN A 29 -11.96 2.28 -5.91
CA GLN A 29 -12.43 3.61 -6.29
C GLN A 29 -12.01 4.62 -5.24
N ILE A 30 -11.50 5.76 -5.71
CA ILE A 30 -10.93 6.85 -4.91
C ILE A 30 -11.64 8.15 -5.31
N LYS A 31 -12.17 8.88 -4.33
CA LYS A 31 -12.70 10.23 -4.53
C LYS A 31 -11.65 11.28 -4.19
N LEU A 32 -11.25 12.07 -5.18
CA LEU A 32 -10.33 13.19 -5.02
C LEU A 32 -11.02 14.41 -4.36
N PRO A 33 -10.25 15.37 -3.81
CA PRO A 33 -10.82 16.55 -3.14
C PRO A 33 -11.69 17.44 -4.04
N ASP A 34 -11.43 17.45 -5.34
CA ASP A 34 -12.23 18.17 -6.36
C ASP A 34 -13.51 17.41 -6.76
N GLY A 35 -13.72 16.21 -6.22
CA GLY A 35 -14.85 15.33 -6.54
C GLY A 35 -14.58 14.38 -7.70
N THR A 36 -13.43 14.46 -8.36
CA THR A 36 -13.04 13.52 -9.42
C THR A 36 -12.95 12.10 -8.86
N ILE A 37 -13.42 11.12 -9.64
CA ILE A 37 -13.36 9.71 -9.29
C ILE A 37 -12.26 9.03 -10.09
N ILE A 38 -11.37 8.35 -9.40
CA ILE A 38 -10.37 7.44 -9.98
C ILE A 38 -10.78 6.02 -9.58
N GLU A 39 -10.91 5.12 -10.54
CA GLU A 39 -11.24 3.72 -10.26
C GLU A 39 -10.52 2.78 -11.22
N GLY A 40 -10.27 1.56 -10.78
CA GLY A 40 -9.58 0.60 -11.61
C GLY A 40 -9.07 -0.61 -10.84
N LYS A 41 -8.30 -1.42 -11.54
CA LYS A 41 -7.62 -2.57 -10.95
C LYS A 41 -6.58 -2.07 -9.94
N VAL A 42 -6.54 -2.72 -8.78
CA VAL A 42 -5.52 -2.44 -7.76
C VAL A 42 -4.26 -3.21 -8.13
N ASP A 43 -3.17 -2.48 -8.35
CA ASP A 43 -1.84 -3.07 -8.54
C ASP A 43 -1.23 -3.43 -7.19
N ASN A 44 -1.38 -2.53 -6.20
CA ASN A 44 -0.89 -2.69 -4.83
C ASN A 44 -1.69 -1.79 -3.88
N TRP A 45 -1.77 -2.17 -2.61
CA TRP A 45 -2.30 -1.30 -1.56
C TRP A 45 -1.66 -1.59 -0.20
N ASN A 46 -1.68 -0.60 0.69
CA ASN A 46 -1.22 -0.74 2.07
C ASN A 46 -1.96 0.21 3.00
N ASP A 47 -2.33 -0.26 4.20
CA ASP A 47 -2.83 0.57 5.28
C ASP A 47 -1.68 1.33 5.97
N CYS A 48 -1.92 2.60 6.26
CA CYS A 48 -0.99 3.50 6.93
C CYS A 48 -1.59 3.97 8.25
N GLU A 49 -0.77 4.51 9.15
CA GLU A 49 -1.27 5.07 10.40
C GLU A 49 -2.26 6.23 10.14
N GLY A 50 -3.31 6.30 10.96
CA GLY A 50 -4.28 7.39 10.94
C GLY A 50 -5.26 7.36 9.76
N ASP A 51 -5.96 6.23 9.59
CA ASP A 51 -7.03 6.02 8.59
C ASP A 51 -6.61 6.36 7.15
N GLN A 52 -5.32 6.19 6.83
CA GLN A 52 -4.79 6.45 5.49
C GLN A 52 -4.57 5.14 4.75
N LEU A 53 -4.91 5.15 3.47
CA LEU A 53 -4.64 4.08 2.52
C LEU A 53 -3.71 4.60 1.44
N ARG A 54 -2.70 3.80 1.10
CA ARG A 54 -1.87 3.99 -0.08
C ARG A 54 -2.34 2.99 -1.13
N ILE A 55 -2.95 3.47 -2.22
CA ILE A 55 -3.55 2.61 -3.26
C ILE A 55 -2.89 2.93 -4.59
N THR A 56 -2.42 1.91 -5.30
CA THR A 56 -1.82 2.04 -6.64
C THR A 56 -2.80 1.52 -7.69
N ILE A 57 -3.17 2.39 -8.63
CA ILE A 57 -4.03 2.09 -9.80
C ILE A 57 -3.29 2.57 -11.04
N ASP A 58 -3.12 1.68 -12.03
CA ASP A 58 -2.41 1.94 -13.28
C ASP A 58 -1.02 2.58 -13.06
N GLY A 59 -0.26 2.05 -12.10
CA GLY A 59 1.07 2.56 -11.73
C GLY A 59 1.10 3.90 -10.99
N THR A 60 -0.04 4.57 -10.79
CA THR A 60 -0.12 5.82 -10.01
C THR A 60 -0.53 5.51 -8.58
N THR A 61 0.22 6.04 -7.61
CA THR A 61 -0.04 5.83 -6.19
C THR A 61 -0.73 7.03 -5.56
N TYR A 62 -1.86 6.78 -4.93
CA TYR A 62 -2.67 7.76 -4.24
C TYR A 62 -2.59 7.52 -2.73
N LEU A 63 -2.33 8.58 -1.96
CA LEU A 63 -2.48 8.59 -0.51
C LEU A 63 -3.84 9.21 -0.20
N VAL A 64 -4.73 8.45 0.42
CA VAL A 64 -6.12 8.85 0.62
C VAL A 64 -6.63 8.43 2.00
N HIS A 65 -7.50 9.25 2.60
CA HIS A 65 -8.23 8.86 3.80
C HIS A 65 -9.21 7.72 3.49
N ALA A 66 -9.32 6.70 4.34
CA ALA A 66 -10.12 5.50 4.11
C ALA A 66 -11.60 5.79 3.80
N ALA A 67 -12.16 6.84 4.40
CA ALA A 67 -13.54 7.29 4.11
C ALA A 67 -13.78 7.74 2.65
N ASN A 68 -12.73 8.01 1.88
CA ASN A 68 -12.81 8.41 0.47
C ASN A 68 -12.46 7.27 -0.50
N ALA A 69 -12.27 6.05 0.00
CA ALA A 69 -11.90 4.89 -0.80
C ALA A 69 -12.86 3.72 -0.59
N ILE A 70 -13.12 2.98 -1.66
CA ILE A 70 -13.82 1.68 -1.63
C ILE A 70 -12.90 0.66 -2.28
N MET A 71 -12.75 -0.52 -1.66
CA MET A 71 -11.94 -1.63 -2.17
C MET A 71 -12.74 -2.94 -2.12
N LYS A 72 -12.63 -3.79 -3.16
CA LYS A 72 -13.33 -5.09 -3.24
C LYS A 72 -12.50 -6.14 -3.97
N THR A 73 -12.78 -7.41 -3.67
CA THR A 73 -12.19 -8.62 -4.30
C THR A 73 -12.79 -8.90 -5.66
#